data_AF-A0A7S0Z3D0-F1
#
_entry.id   AF-A0A7S0Z3D0-F1
#
_cell.length_a   1.000
_cell.length_b   1.000
_cell.length_c   1.000
_cell.angle_alpha   90.00
_cell.angle_beta   90.00
_cell.angle_gamma   90.00
#
_symmetry.space_group_name_H-M   'P 1'
#
loop_
_entity.id
_entity.type
_entity.pdbx_description
1 polymer ?
#
loop_
_entity_poly.entity_id
_entity_poly.type
_entity_poly.pdbx_seq_one_letter_code
_entity_poly.pdbx_strand_id
1 'polypeptide(L)'
;GMLNLGLPFGLGRVGTARAAKEGMDAIKGSSQPLVERCLLGMATRRLPDGPYSRVSVLAFNKFTSLVSNVALPAQRTSMAGAEVRDVSFYVNVQTGMYCGLKSYAGEVSCTFSVDPNLEPDPRRIAAAWEEEFDGLFSELAGLQAMPARPGRWER
;
A
#
# COMPACT_ATOMS: atom_id res chain seq x y z
N GLY A 1 10.38 6.95 3.49
CA GLY A 1 9.91 8.13 2.75
C GLY A 1 8.51 7.84 2.29
N MET A 2 7.64 8.85 2.22
CA MET A 2 6.31 8.72 1.62
C MET A 2 6.49 8.87 0.12
N LEU A 3 6.02 7.93 -0.69
CA LEU A 3 6.16 8.00 -2.15
C LEU A 3 4.79 8.25 -2.78
N ASN A 4 4.76 9.11 -3.79
CA ASN A 4 3.49 9.58 -4.37
C ASN A 4 3.25 8.89 -5.70
N LEU A 5 2.35 7.92 -5.70
CA LEU A 5 1.96 7.17 -6.88
C LEU A 5 0.59 7.63 -7.36
N GLY A 6 0.50 7.99 -8.65
CA GLY A 6 -0.80 8.08 -9.32
C GLY A 6 -1.35 6.67 -9.53
N LEU A 7 -2.47 6.35 -8.88
CA LEU A 7 -3.08 5.02 -9.02
C LEU A 7 -3.62 4.87 -10.46
N PRO A 8 -3.25 3.80 -11.18
CA PRO A 8 -3.82 3.52 -12.48
C PRO A 8 -5.25 2.98 -12.32
N PHE A 9 -6.13 3.30 -13.27
CA PHE A 9 -7.51 2.82 -13.30
C PHE A 9 -7.90 2.37 -14.72
N GLY A 10 -8.85 1.45 -14.82
CA GLY A 10 -9.43 1.02 -16.11
C GLY A 10 -8.63 0.01 -16.93
N LEU A 11 -7.60 -0.63 -16.35
CA LEU A 11 -6.70 -1.55 -17.06
C LEU A 11 -6.95 -3.04 -16.75
N GLY A 12 -8.07 -3.38 -16.10
CA GLY A 12 -8.30 -4.70 -15.48
C GLY A 12 -7.36 -4.95 -14.28
N ARG A 13 -7.48 -6.10 -13.61
CA ARG A 13 -6.76 -6.36 -12.35
C ARG A 13 -5.25 -6.47 -12.57
N VAL A 14 -4.83 -7.39 -13.44
CA VAL A 14 -3.41 -7.62 -13.76
C VAL A 14 -2.77 -6.38 -14.39
N GLY A 15 -3.46 -5.70 -15.31
CA GLY A 15 -2.96 -4.49 -15.96
C GLY A 15 -2.76 -3.35 -14.97
N THR A 16 -3.70 -3.14 -14.05
CA THR A 16 -3.60 -2.16 -12.96
C THR A 16 -2.42 -2.46 -12.04
N ALA A 17 -2.26 -3.72 -11.61
CA ALA A 17 -1.16 -4.14 -10.75
C ALA A 17 0.22 -3.91 -11.41
N ARG A 18 0.33 -4.23 -12.71
CA ARG A 18 1.55 -4.01 -13.48
C ARG A 18 1.86 -2.53 -13.66
N ALA A 19 0.88 -1.72 -14.04
CA ALA A 19 1.06 -0.27 -14.18
C ALA A 19 1.46 0.39 -12.86
N ALA A 20 0.90 -0.07 -11.73
CA ALA A 20 1.29 0.41 -10.40
C ALA A 20 2.74 0.03 -10.07
N LYS A 21 3.19 -1.17 -10.43
CA LYS A 21 4.58 -1.61 -10.28
C LYS A 21 5.54 -0.74 -11.11
N GLU A 22 5.22 -0.52 -12.37
CA GLU A 22 6.02 0.32 -13.28
C GLU A 22 6.11 1.78 -12.76
N GLY A 23 5.00 2.34 -12.29
CA GLY A 23 4.97 3.65 -11.65
C GLY A 23 5.84 3.73 -10.38
N MET A 24 5.75 2.72 -9.51
CA MET A 24 6.59 2.66 -8.31
C MET A 24 8.08 2.51 -8.62
N ASP A 25 8.45 1.74 -9.65
CA ASP A 25 9.84 1.60 -10.07
C ASP A 25 10.40 2.93 -10.59
N ALA A 26 9.62 3.65 -11.40
CA ALA A 26 9.99 4.98 -11.87
C ALA A 26 10.20 5.96 -10.70
N ILE A 27 9.31 5.96 -9.70
CA ILE A 27 9.44 6.81 -8.51
C ILE A 27 10.69 6.45 -7.70
N LYS A 28 10.94 5.17 -7.46
CA LYS A 28 12.12 4.71 -6.70
C LYS A 28 13.43 5.04 -7.42
N GLY A 29 13.42 5.03 -8.75
CA GLY A 29 14.57 5.45 -9.58
C GLY A 29 14.72 6.98 -9.71
N SER A 30 13.72 7.76 -9.30
CA SER A 30 13.75 9.22 -9.37
C SER A 30 14.48 9.88 -8.18
N SER A 31 14.65 11.20 -8.23
CA SER A 31 15.16 12.00 -7.11
C SER A 31 14.13 12.27 -6.01
N GLN A 32 12.85 11.96 -6.24
CA GLN A 32 11.77 12.23 -5.29
C GLN A 32 12.02 11.65 -3.88
N PRO A 33 12.41 10.37 -3.71
CA PRO A 33 12.66 9.80 -2.38
C PRO A 33 13.77 10.54 -1.64
N LEU A 34 14.79 11.01 -2.36
CA LEU A 34 15.91 11.76 -1.79
C LEU A 34 15.45 13.15 -1.35
N VAL A 35 14.72 13.86 -2.21
CA VAL A 35 14.20 15.21 -1.95
C VAL A 35 13.24 15.19 -0.76
N GLU A 36 12.27 14.27 -0.74
CA GLU A 36 11.32 14.12 0.36
C GLU A 36 12.02 13.78 1.68
N ARG A 37 13.03 12.90 1.65
CA ARG A 37 13.84 12.57 2.83
C ARG A 37 14.62 13.78 3.34
N CYS A 38 15.22 14.56 2.45
CA CYS A 38 15.95 15.78 2.81
C CYS A 38 15.02 16.84 3.40
N LEU A 39 13.86 17.08 2.78
CA LEU A 39 12.84 18.00 3.28
C LEU A 39 12.33 17.57 4.66
N LEU A 40 12.01 16.28 4.83
CA LEU A 40 11.55 15.74 6.11
C LEU A 40 12.63 15.88 7.18
N GLY A 41 13.89 15.53 6.87
CA GLY A 41 15.01 15.66 7.81
C GLY A 41 15.32 17.11 8.22
N MET A 42 15.10 18.07 7.31
CA MET A 42 15.22 19.50 7.63
C MET A 42 14.06 19.99 8.50
N ALA A 43 12.84 19.56 8.21
CA ALA A 43 11.66 19.90 8.99
C ALA A 43 11.77 19.35 10.42
N THR A 44 12.22 18.10 10.59
CA THR A 44 12.31 17.47 11.92
C THR A 44 13.42 18.06 12.79
N ARG A 45 14.51 18.57 12.20
CA ARG A 45 15.61 19.20 12.96
C ARG A 45 15.36 20.65 13.36
N ARG A 46 14.44 21.36 12.70
CA ARG A 46 14.31 22.83 12.84
C ARG A 46 13.00 23.32 13.45
N LEU A 47 12.01 22.46 13.68
CA LEU A 47 10.71 22.86 14.19
C LEU A 47 10.58 22.55 15.69
N PRO A 48 10.20 23.52 16.54
CA PRO A 48 9.74 23.23 17.89
C PRO A 48 8.44 22.38 17.85
N ASP A 49 8.08 21.71 18.95
CA ASP A 49 7.00 20.71 19.00
C ASP A 49 5.60 21.23 18.57
N GLY A 50 5.38 22.54 18.57
CA GLY A 50 4.10 23.18 18.19
C GLY A 50 3.75 23.17 16.69
N PRO A 51 4.63 23.65 15.78
CA PRO A 51 4.37 23.70 14.33
C PRO A 51 4.53 22.38 13.56
N TYR A 52 4.99 21.30 14.18
CA TYR A 52 5.03 19.97 13.55
C TYR A 52 3.68 19.62 12.92
N SER A 53 2.60 19.85 13.66
CA SER A 53 1.21 19.65 13.21
C SER A 53 0.90 20.28 11.86
N ARG A 54 1.35 21.52 11.59
CA ARG A 54 1.05 22.24 10.35
C ARG A 54 1.83 21.69 9.16
N VAL A 55 3.09 21.33 9.36
CA VAL A 55 3.93 20.73 8.31
C VAL A 55 3.48 19.30 7.99
N SER A 56 3.07 18.54 9.00
CA SER A 56 2.42 17.23 8.83
C SER A 56 1.14 17.37 8.01
N VAL A 57 0.23 18.28 8.38
CA VAL A 57 -1.04 18.51 7.67
C VAL A 57 -0.81 18.96 6.22
N LEU A 58 0.15 19.85 5.96
CA LEU A 58 0.52 20.27 4.60
C LEU A 58 1.15 19.15 3.76
N ALA A 59 1.84 18.20 4.39
CA ALA A 59 2.38 17.02 3.70
C ALA A 59 1.27 16.00 3.39
N PHE A 60 0.36 15.75 4.32
CA PHE A 60 -0.72 14.77 4.15
C PHE A 60 -1.86 15.26 3.24
N ASN A 61 -2.12 16.57 3.17
CA ASN A 61 -3.14 17.15 2.27
C ASN A 61 -2.82 17.01 0.76
N LYS A 62 -1.65 16.50 0.39
CA LYS A 62 -1.24 16.33 -1.02
C LYS A 62 -1.65 14.99 -1.61
N PHE A 63 -2.23 14.09 -0.81
CA PHE A 63 -2.57 12.74 -1.22
C PHE A 63 -4.02 12.42 -0.88
N THR A 64 -4.69 11.71 -1.77
CA THR A 64 -6.08 11.27 -1.57
C THR A 64 -6.16 10.07 -0.64
N SER A 65 -5.14 9.22 -0.66
CA SER A 65 -5.04 8.01 0.13
C SER A 65 -3.60 7.76 0.59
N LEU A 66 -3.45 7.19 1.78
CA LEU A 66 -2.18 6.72 2.30
C LEU A 66 -2.14 5.19 2.26
N VAL A 67 -1.14 4.63 1.60
CA VAL A 67 -0.94 3.18 1.55
C VAL A 67 0.34 2.81 2.29
N SER A 68 0.22 1.92 3.27
CA SER A 68 1.36 1.33 3.99
C SER A 68 1.49 -0.13 3.59
N ASN A 69 2.72 -0.61 3.43
CA ASN A 69 3.01 -2.03 3.24
C ASN A 69 4.11 -2.45 4.23
N VAL A 70 3.74 -3.27 5.21
CA VAL A 70 4.61 -3.69 6.31
C VAL A 70 4.83 -5.21 6.24
N ALA A 71 6.07 -5.61 5.98
CA ALA A 71 6.48 -6.99 6.10
C ALA A 71 6.79 -7.30 7.57
N LEU A 72 5.95 -8.14 8.20
CA LEU A 72 6.16 -8.66 9.55
C LEU A 72 6.90 -10.02 9.49
N PRO A 73 7.31 -10.61 10.63
CA PRO A 73 7.97 -11.90 10.63
C PRO A 73 7.18 -12.98 9.89
N ALA A 74 7.90 -13.74 9.06
CA ALA A 74 7.30 -14.83 8.27
C ALA A 74 6.93 -16.06 9.13
N GLN A 75 7.48 -16.16 10.33
CA GLN A 75 7.17 -17.22 11.28
C GLN A 75 6.34 -16.65 12.44
N ARG A 76 5.45 -17.49 12.99
CA ARG A 76 4.67 -17.15 14.19
C ARG A 76 5.62 -16.83 15.34
N THR A 77 5.32 -15.75 16.04
CA THR A 77 6.11 -15.26 17.18
C THR A 77 5.33 -15.46 18.46
N SER A 78 6.03 -15.50 19.60
CA SER A 78 5.39 -15.55 20.91
C SER A 78 5.73 -14.29 21.72
N MET A 79 4.78 -13.87 22.55
CA MET A 79 4.94 -12.78 23.52
C MET A 79 4.58 -13.34 24.89
N ALA A 80 5.53 -13.32 25.82
CA ALA A 80 5.38 -13.88 27.17
C ALA A 80 4.84 -15.33 27.20
N GLY A 81 5.24 -16.16 26.23
CA GLY A 81 4.82 -17.56 26.12
C GLY A 81 3.49 -17.79 25.39
N ALA A 82 2.76 -16.74 25.02
CA ALA A 82 1.56 -16.84 24.19
C ALA A 82 1.88 -16.60 22.71
N GLU A 83 1.31 -17.38 21.82
CA GLU A 83 1.45 -17.18 20.37
C GLU A 83 0.71 -15.91 19.92
N VAL A 84 1.40 -15.07 19.15
CA VAL A 84 0.80 -13.92 18.48
C VAL A 84 0.05 -14.43 17.25
N ARG A 85 -1.28 -14.29 17.26
CA ARG A 85 -2.13 -14.73 16.16
C ARG A 85 -2.29 -13.69 15.07
N ASP A 86 -2.32 -12.43 15.48
CA ASP A 86 -2.48 -11.31 14.58
C ASP A 86 -1.76 -10.08 15.12
N VAL A 87 -1.33 -9.21 14.21
CA VAL A 87 -0.75 -7.90 14.51
C VAL A 87 -1.43 -6.90 13.61
N SER A 88 -2.16 -5.95 14.18
CA SER A 88 -2.86 -4.91 13.43
C SER A 88 -2.32 -3.54 13.79
N PHE A 89 -2.17 -2.66 12.80
CA PHE A 89 -1.77 -1.27 12.98
C PHE A 89 -2.79 -0.37 12.30
N TYR A 90 -3.15 0.72 12.97
CA TYR A 90 -3.99 1.75 12.41
C TYR A 90 -3.24 3.07 12.46
N VAL A 91 -3.39 3.85 11.40
CA VAL A 91 -2.85 5.19 11.32
C VAL A 91 -4.04 6.13 11.22
N ASN A 92 -4.13 7.07 12.14
CA ASN A 92 -5.13 8.13 12.08
C ASN A 92 -4.50 9.35 11.40
N VAL A 93 -4.69 9.47 10.09
CA VAL A 93 -4.27 10.62 9.29
C VAL A 93 -5.49 11.29 8.69
N GLN A 94 -5.45 12.61 8.55
CA GLN A 94 -6.50 13.39 7.89
C GLN A 94 -6.39 13.23 6.35
N THR A 95 -6.64 12.03 5.84
CA THR A 95 -6.72 11.72 4.40
C THR A 95 -8.07 11.07 4.10
N GLY A 96 -8.47 11.03 2.82
CA GLY A 96 -9.74 10.40 2.44
C GLY A 96 -9.80 8.91 2.76
N MET A 97 -8.66 8.21 2.61
CA MET A 97 -8.52 6.80 2.96
C MET A 97 -7.11 6.46 3.42
N TYR A 98 -7.00 5.41 4.22
CA TYR A 98 -5.79 4.67 4.54
C TYR A 98 -5.99 3.18 4.24
N CYS A 99 -5.05 2.53 3.53
CA CYS A 99 -4.94 1.06 3.47
C CYS A 99 -3.58 0.62 4.01
N GLY A 100 -3.62 -0.18 5.07
CA GLY A 100 -2.45 -0.80 5.67
C GLY A 100 -2.34 -2.26 5.29
N LEU A 101 -1.52 -2.57 4.29
CA LEU A 101 -1.16 -3.94 3.93
C LEU A 101 -0.11 -4.48 4.88
N LYS A 102 -0.30 -5.72 5.32
CA LYS A 102 0.67 -6.45 6.12
C LYS A 102 0.75 -7.90 5.71
N SER A 103 1.95 -8.46 5.87
CA SER A 103 2.18 -9.90 5.74
C SER A 103 2.75 -10.45 7.05
N TYR A 104 2.05 -11.40 7.70
CA TYR A 104 2.47 -12.04 8.95
C TYR A 104 2.20 -13.54 8.89
N ALA A 105 3.15 -14.38 9.30
CA ALA A 105 2.99 -15.83 9.33
C ALA A 105 2.51 -16.46 8.00
N GLY A 106 2.84 -15.85 6.86
CA GLY A 106 2.43 -16.30 5.52
C GLY A 106 1.06 -15.77 5.06
N GLU A 107 0.34 -15.04 5.91
CA GLU A 107 -0.96 -14.46 5.59
C GLU A 107 -0.83 -12.97 5.24
N VAL A 108 -1.59 -12.52 4.25
CA VAL A 108 -1.70 -11.11 3.84
C VAL A 108 -3.04 -10.56 4.29
N SER A 109 -3.04 -9.36 4.88
CA SER A 109 -4.26 -8.65 5.27
C SER A 109 -4.13 -7.15 4.93
N CYS A 110 -5.23 -6.47 4.56
CA CYS A 110 -5.30 -5.00 4.56
C CYS A 110 -6.28 -4.50 5.63
N THR A 111 -5.87 -3.45 6.35
CA THR A 111 -6.72 -2.64 7.23
C THR A 111 -7.13 -1.36 6.52
N PHE A 112 -8.42 -1.00 6.57
CA PHE A 112 -8.93 0.24 6.00
C PHE A 112 -9.37 1.23 7.07
N SER A 113 -9.07 2.51 6.86
CA SER A 113 -9.67 3.64 7.58
C SER A 113 -10.09 4.68 6.55
N VAL A 114 -11.35 5.10 6.57
CA VAL A 114 -11.96 5.90 5.49
C VAL A 114 -12.71 7.07 6.12
N ASP A 115 -12.66 8.23 5.49
CA ASP A 115 -13.49 9.37 5.90
C ASP A 115 -14.98 8.99 5.79
N PRO A 116 -15.76 9.07 6.89
CA PRO A 116 -17.19 8.75 6.87
C PRO A 116 -18.02 9.58 5.88
N ASN A 117 -17.53 10.75 5.46
CA ASN A 117 -18.18 11.56 4.44
C ASN A 117 -17.99 10.99 3.02
N LEU A 118 -16.98 10.15 2.80
CA LEU A 118 -16.71 9.47 1.52
C LEU A 118 -17.37 8.10 1.46
N GLU A 119 -17.25 7.31 2.53
CA GLU A 119 -17.92 6.02 2.66
C GLU A 119 -18.31 5.79 4.13
N PRO A 120 -19.61 5.80 4.46
CA PRO A 120 -20.07 5.60 5.83
C PRO A 120 -19.93 4.16 6.34
N ASP A 121 -19.82 3.16 5.45
CA ASP A 121 -19.61 1.75 5.82
C ASP A 121 -18.28 1.20 5.24
N PRO A 122 -17.16 1.28 5.99
CA PRO A 122 -15.86 0.80 5.51
C PRO A 122 -15.81 -0.70 5.24
N ARG A 123 -16.79 -1.49 5.73
CA ARG A 123 -16.87 -2.93 5.43
C ARG A 123 -17.13 -3.20 3.95
N ARG A 124 -17.75 -2.25 3.24
CA ARG A 124 -17.94 -2.36 1.79
C ARG A 124 -16.61 -2.32 1.03
N ILE A 125 -15.67 -1.50 1.50
CA ILE A 125 -14.33 -1.41 0.93
C ILE A 125 -13.55 -2.70 1.23
N ALA A 126 -13.67 -3.24 2.45
CA ALA A 126 -13.06 -4.52 2.79
C ALA A 126 -13.58 -5.68 1.93
N ALA A 127 -14.90 -5.77 1.72
CA ALA A 127 -15.50 -6.80 0.86
C ALA A 127 -15.07 -6.65 -0.61
N ALA A 128 -15.05 -5.42 -1.14
CA ALA A 128 -14.57 -5.17 -2.50
C ALA A 128 -13.08 -5.48 -2.65
N TRP A 129 -12.27 -5.24 -1.62
CA TRP A 129 -10.86 -5.60 -1.62
C TRP A 129 -10.65 -7.12 -1.67
N GLU A 130 -11.40 -7.88 -0.88
CA GLU A 130 -11.34 -9.35 -0.87
C GLU A 130 -11.68 -9.91 -2.25
N GLU A 131 -12.80 -9.46 -2.85
CA GLU A 131 -13.22 -9.85 -4.20
C GLU A 131 -12.15 -9.53 -5.26
N GLU A 132 -11.60 -8.31 -5.23
CA GLU A 132 -10.60 -7.88 -6.22
C GLU A 132 -9.24 -8.58 -6.03
N PHE A 133 -8.86 -8.87 -4.78
CA PHE A 133 -7.62 -9.57 -4.47
C PHE A 133 -7.69 -11.04 -4.90
N ASP A 134 -8.80 -11.73 -4.60
CA ASP A 134 -9.03 -13.11 -5.04
C ASP A 134 -9.16 -13.21 -6.56
N GLY A 135 -9.82 -12.22 -7.19
CA GLY A 135 -9.90 -12.10 -8.64
C GLY A 135 -8.51 -11.95 -9.28
N LEU A 136 -7.66 -11.07 -8.73
CA LEU A 136 -6.30 -10.88 -9.19
C LEU A 136 -5.47 -12.17 -9.04
N PHE A 137 -5.57 -12.84 -7.88
CA PHE A 137 -4.84 -14.08 -7.63
C PHE A 137 -5.26 -15.19 -8.61
N SER A 138 -6.57 -15.33 -8.86
CA SER A 138 -7.12 -16.30 -9.80
C SER A 138 -6.67 -16.03 -11.25
N GLU A 139 -6.70 -14.77 -11.68
CA GLU A 139 -6.20 -14.38 -13.01
C GLU A 139 -4.70 -14.70 -13.17
N LEU A 140 -3.89 -14.41 -12.15
CA LEU A 140 -2.45 -14.71 -12.17
C LEU A 140 -2.18 -16.22 -12.19
N ALA A 141 -2.90 -17.00 -11.40
CA ALA A 141 -2.78 -18.46 -11.41
C ALA A 141 -3.15 -19.04 -12.79
N GLY A 142 -4.20 -18.51 -13.42
CA GLY A 142 -4.58 -18.87 -14.79
C GLY A 142 -3.49 -18.56 -15.82
N LEU A 143 -2.81 -17.41 -15.70
CA LEU A 143 -1.69 -17.03 -16.56
C LEU A 143 -0.45 -17.91 -16.37
N GLN A 144 -0.16 -18.34 -15.13
CA GLN A 144 0.96 -19.24 -14.84
C GLN A 144 0.70 -20.68 -15.28
N ALA A 145 -0.57 -21.12 -15.28
CA ALA A 145 -0.97 -22.43 -15.75
C ALA A 145 -1.02 -22.56 -17.29
N MET A 146 -0.94 -21.45 -18.03
CA MET A 146 -0.86 -21.49 -19.49
C MET A 146 0.49 -22.07 -19.96
N PRO A 147 0.50 -23.06 -20.86
CA PRO A 147 1.74 -23.54 -21.45
C PRO A 147 2.45 -22.38 -22.16
N ALA A 148 3.78 -22.33 -22.06
CA ALA A 148 4.59 -21.33 -22.75
C ALA A 148 4.20 -21.33 -24.25
N ARG A 149 3.77 -20.17 -24.76
CA ARG A 149 3.47 -20.04 -26.19
C ARG A 149 4.72 -20.42 -26.98
N PRO A 150 4.65 -21.36 -27.95
CA PRO A 150 5.78 -21.63 -28.82
C PRO A 150 6.19 -20.31 -29.47
N GLY A 151 7.50 -20.03 -29.43
CA GLY A 151 8.04 -18.77 -29.90
C GLY A 151 7.72 -18.57 -31.37
N ARG A 152 7.43 -17.33 -31.76
CA ARG A 152 7.07 -16.91 -33.12
C ARG A 152 8.13 -17.24 -34.20
N TRP A 153 9.27 -17.80 -33.82
CA TRP A 153 10.39 -18.20 -34.67
C TRP A 153 10.28 -19.63 -35.24
N GLU A 154 9.20 -20.36 -34.96
CA GLU A 154 9.00 -21.76 -35.37
C GLU A 154 8.13 -21.93 -36.64
N ARG A 155 8.03 -20.91 -37.49
CA ARG A 155 7.32 -20.97 -38.79
C ARG A 155 8.13 -20.39 -39.94
#